data_AF-A0A1J5B305-F1
#
_entry.id   AF-A0A1J5B305-F1
#
_cell.length_a   1.000
_cell.length_b   1.000
_cell.length_c   1.000
_cell.angle_alpha   90.00
_cell.angle_beta   90.00
_cell.angle_gamma   90.00
#
_symmetry.space_group_name_H-M   'P 1'
#
loop_
_entity.id
_entity.type
_entity.pdbx_description
1 polymer ?
#
loop_
_entity_poly.entity_id
_entity_poly.type
_entity_poly.pdbx_seq_one_letter_code
_entity_poly.pdbx_strand_id
1 'polypeptide(L)'
;MRTAGTKSYNSNMPDYTNILSDALAWDIVKFLKEETVNTDALYDLVTTGVYPTGTVTYKNIGKDGNKQAGETYFAAKCASCHGVSGSTIPGNAEETVGSIARNEPYWLFFQLKFGRQGTAMQTISTYVILLWLKAKIYIKL
;
A
#
# COMPACT_ATOMS: atom_id res chain seq x y z
N MET A 1 -4.46 32.85 -15.23
CA MET A 1 -4.70 33.17 -13.81
C MET A 1 -5.89 32.33 -13.37
N ARG A 2 -5.64 31.21 -12.67
CA ARG A 2 -6.69 30.25 -12.33
C ARG A 2 -7.40 30.76 -11.06
N THR A 3 -8.63 31.19 -11.21
CA THR A 3 -9.50 31.65 -10.12
C THR A 3 -9.65 30.52 -9.10
N ALA A 4 -9.35 30.80 -7.84
CA ALA A 4 -9.41 29.86 -6.73
C ALA A 4 -10.87 29.46 -6.47
N GLY A 5 -11.28 28.34 -7.08
CA GLY A 5 -12.52 27.66 -6.74
C GLY A 5 -12.39 26.98 -5.39
N THR A 6 -13.24 27.37 -4.45
CA THR A 6 -13.43 26.76 -3.13
C THR A 6 -13.65 25.25 -3.21
N LYS A 7 -12.62 24.42 -3.01
CA LYS A 7 -12.75 22.99 -2.63
C LYS A 7 -11.50 22.47 -1.93
N SER A 8 -11.49 22.51 -0.60
CA SER A 8 -10.76 21.52 0.19
C SER A 8 -11.78 20.79 1.05
N TYR A 9 -11.90 19.49 0.88
CA TYR A 9 -12.63 18.65 1.81
C TYR A 9 -11.82 18.69 3.11
N ASN A 10 -12.28 19.52 4.06
CA ASN A 10 -11.80 19.74 5.44
C ASN A 10 -10.38 20.30 5.73
N SER A 11 -9.67 20.88 4.76
CA SER A 11 -8.63 21.93 4.98
C SER A 11 -7.49 21.65 5.99
N ASN A 12 -7.11 20.39 6.24
CA ASN A 12 -5.95 20.08 7.10
C ASN A 12 -4.71 19.55 6.34
N MET A 13 -4.80 19.36 5.02
CA MET A 13 -3.61 19.08 4.23
C MET A 13 -2.79 20.36 4.04
N PRO A 14 -1.47 20.34 4.32
CA PRO A 14 -0.61 21.49 4.08
C PRO A 14 -0.71 21.99 2.64
N ASP A 15 -0.60 23.30 2.47
CA ASP A 15 -0.46 23.88 1.14
C ASP A 15 0.94 23.56 0.58
N TYR A 16 1.02 22.50 -0.21
CA TYR A 16 2.26 22.02 -0.83
C TYR A 16 2.85 22.98 -1.86
N THR A 17 2.12 24.00 -2.32
CA THR A 17 2.68 25.02 -3.24
C THR A 17 3.77 25.86 -2.59
N ASN A 18 3.81 25.90 -1.25
CA ASN A 18 4.88 26.59 -0.50
C ASN A 18 6.14 25.73 -0.31
N ILE A 19 6.10 24.45 -0.66
CA ILE A 19 7.19 23.49 -0.37
C ILE A 19 7.71 22.82 -1.66
N LEU A 20 6.83 22.61 -2.65
CA LEU A 20 7.16 21.93 -3.89
C LEU A 20 7.21 22.91 -5.05
N SER A 21 8.24 22.79 -5.88
CA SER A 21 8.24 23.42 -7.21
C SER A 21 7.25 22.70 -8.14
N ASP A 22 6.84 23.35 -9.22
CA ASP A 22 5.97 22.74 -10.23
C ASP A 22 6.55 21.43 -10.79
N ALA A 23 7.88 21.38 -10.97
CA ALA A 23 8.55 20.16 -11.42
C ALA A 23 8.41 19.02 -10.39
N LEU A 24 8.63 19.30 -9.11
CA LEU A 24 8.48 18.31 -8.05
C LEU A 24 7.03 17.86 -7.87
N ALA A 25 6.07 18.77 -8.06
CA ALA A 25 4.65 18.42 -8.06
C ALA A 25 4.34 17.42 -9.19
N TRP A 26 4.90 17.63 -10.39
CA TRP A 26 4.76 16.69 -11.50
C TRP A 26 5.45 15.34 -11.25
N ASP A 27 6.59 15.33 -10.57
CA ASP A 27 7.27 14.09 -10.18
C ASP A 27 6.42 13.25 -9.22
N ILE A 28 5.72 13.88 -8.28
CA ILE A 28 4.75 13.19 -7.41
C ILE A 28 3.61 12.62 -8.23
N VAL A 29 3.03 13.40 -9.16
CA VAL A 29 1.95 12.90 -10.03
C VAL A 29 2.43 11.71 -10.86
N LYS A 30 3.65 11.77 -11.38
CA LYS A 30 4.27 10.66 -12.11
C LYS A 30 4.42 9.43 -11.22
N PHE A 31 4.98 9.59 -10.02
CA PHE A 31 5.09 8.51 -9.04
C PHE A 31 3.71 7.90 -8.75
N LEU A 32 2.69 8.73 -8.49
CA LEU A 32 1.34 8.23 -8.22
C LEU A 32 0.81 7.40 -9.40
N LYS A 33 1.07 7.80 -10.64
CA LYS A 33 0.59 7.08 -11.83
C LYS A 33 1.36 5.79 -12.13
N GLU A 34 2.66 5.79 -11.94
CA GLU A 34 3.53 4.68 -12.35
C GLU A 34 3.73 3.65 -11.22
N GLU A 35 3.71 4.12 -9.98
CA GLU A 35 4.19 3.34 -8.85
C GLU A 35 3.10 2.90 -7.87
N THR A 36 1.96 3.60 -7.83
CA THR A 36 0.84 3.17 -6.98
C THR A 36 0.03 2.06 -7.62
N VAL A 37 -0.73 1.36 -6.79
CA VAL A 37 -1.66 0.32 -7.23
C VAL A 37 -3.08 0.80 -7.01
N ASN A 38 -3.98 0.44 -7.92
CA ASN A 38 -5.39 0.58 -7.66
C ASN A 38 -5.77 -0.29 -6.44
N THR A 39 -6.17 0.35 -5.34
CA THR A 39 -6.54 -0.33 -4.09
C THR A 39 -7.71 -1.30 -4.25
N ASP A 40 -8.58 -1.08 -5.23
CA ASP A 40 -9.69 -1.98 -5.56
C ASP A 40 -9.20 -3.33 -6.08
N ALA A 41 -7.93 -3.48 -6.41
CA ALA A 41 -7.32 -4.76 -6.73
C ALA A 41 -6.70 -5.47 -5.52
N LEU A 42 -6.60 -4.78 -4.36
CA LEU A 42 -6.01 -5.34 -3.14
C LEU A 42 -7.07 -5.80 -2.13
N TYR A 43 -8.13 -5.03 -1.96
CA TYR A 43 -9.17 -5.26 -0.94
C TYR A 43 -10.47 -4.55 -1.31
N ASP A 44 -11.54 -4.86 -0.59
CA ASP A 44 -12.77 -4.08 -0.59
C ASP A 44 -12.71 -3.06 0.55
N LEU A 45 -13.07 -1.82 0.24
CA LEU A 45 -13.05 -0.70 1.19
C LEU A 45 -14.48 -0.28 1.54
N VAL A 46 -14.81 -0.30 2.84
CA VAL A 46 -16.04 0.30 3.36
C VAL A 46 -15.65 1.44 4.29
N THR A 47 -16.19 2.63 4.05
CA THR A 47 -15.99 3.80 4.91
C THR A 47 -17.32 4.29 5.45
N THR A 48 -17.33 4.80 6.68
CA THR A 48 -18.47 5.52 7.25
C THR A 48 -18.00 6.84 7.86
N GLY A 49 -18.84 7.88 7.82
CA GLY A 49 -18.46 9.21 8.32
C GLY A 49 -17.41 9.93 7.46
N VAL A 50 -16.73 10.92 8.05
CA VAL A 50 -15.76 11.79 7.39
C VAL A 50 -14.49 11.85 8.24
N TYR A 51 -13.32 11.94 7.62
CA TYR A 51 -12.06 12.17 8.34
C TYR A 51 -12.16 13.40 9.26
N PRO A 52 -11.57 13.38 10.48
CA PRO A 52 -10.80 12.29 11.07
C PRO A 52 -11.63 11.27 11.87
N THR A 53 -12.94 11.48 12.03
CA THR A 53 -13.79 10.67 12.92
C THR A 53 -14.49 9.51 12.23
N GLY A 54 -14.41 9.43 10.91
CA GLY A 54 -14.94 8.34 10.12
C GLY A 54 -14.23 7.01 10.41
N THR A 55 -14.89 5.91 10.09
CA THR A 55 -14.32 4.57 10.21
C THR A 55 -13.99 4.00 8.85
N VAL A 56 -12.94 3.18 8.81
CA VAL A 56 -12.51 2.43 7.64
C VAL A 56 -12.54 0.95 7.99
N THR A 57 -13.09 0.13 7.10
CA THR A 57 -13.07 -1.32 7.23
C THR A 57 -12.60 -1.93 5.91
N TYR A 58 -11.58 -2.75 6.00
CA TYR A 58 -11.04 -3.53 4.88
C TYR A 58 -11.65 -4.93 4.88
N LYS A 59 -12.10 -5.39 3.71
CA LYS A 59 -12.62 -6.75 3.51
C LYS A 59 -11.92 -7.42 2.32
N ASN A 60 -11.99 -8.74 2.24
CA ASN A 60 -11.48 -9.52 1.11
C ASN A 60 -10.03 -9.14 0.72
N ILE A 61 -9.16 -9.03 1.72
CA ILE A 61 -7.76 -8.62 1.52
C ILE A 61 -7.03 -9.73 0.75
N GLY A 62 -6.34 -9.35 -0.31
CA GLY A 62 -5.72 -10.30 -1.24
C GLY A 62 -6.73 -10.98 -2.17
N LYS A 63 -7.91 -10.38 -2.39
CA LYS A 63 -8.85 -10.82 -3.42
C LYS A 63 -8.12 -10.94 -4.76
N ASP A 64 -8.42 -11.99 -5.52
CA ASP A 64 -7.71 -12.40 -6.75
C ASP A 64 -6.27 -12.92 -6.57
N GLY A 65 -5.80 -13.06 -5.32
CA GLY A 65 -4.47 -13.52 -5.01
C GLY A 65 -4.24 -15.03 -5.03
N ASN A 66 -2.98 -15.45 -5.16
CA ASN A 66 -2.58 -16.86 -5.05
C ASN A 66 -1.99 -17.16 -3.67
N LYS A 67 -2.82 -17.73 -2.78
CA LYS A 67 -2.43 -18.09 -1.41
C LYS A 67 -1.16 -18.96 -1.37
N GLN A 68 -1.11 -20.02 -2.17
CA GLN A 68 0.03 -20.95 -2.18
C GLN A 68 1.32 -20.26 -2.58
N ALA A 69 1.28 -19.44 -3.64
CA ALA A 69 2.44 -18.66 -4.07
C ALA A 69 2.86 -17.64 -3.00
N GLY A 70 1.90 -17.02 -2.32
CA GLY A 70 2.15 -16.11 -1.20
C GLY A 70 2.84 -16.79 -0.03
N GLU A 71 2.38 -17.98 0.38
CA GLU A 71 2.97 -18.77 1.46
C GLU A 71 4.40 -19.20 1.13
N THR A 72 4.62 -19.69 -0.10
CA THR A 72 5.98 -20.04 -0.57
C THR A 72 6.90 -18.82 -0.57
N TYR A 73 6.43 -17.67 -1.04
CA TYR A 73 7.22 -16.44 -1.05
C TYR A 73 7.53 -15.96 0.37
N PHE A 74 6.53 -15.95 1.25
CA PHE A 74 6.67 -15.55 2.64
C PHE A 74 7.70 -16.42 3.37
N ALA A 75 7.61 -17.74 3.23
CA ALA A 75 8.57 -18.67 3.82
C ALA A 75 10.00 -18.42 3.31
N ALA A 76 10.16 -18.11 2.02
CA ALA A 76 11.46 -17.92 1.40
C ALA A 76 12.10 -16.54 1.68
N LYS A 77 11.30 -15.49 1.87
CA LYS A 77 11.78 -14.09 1.87
C LYS A 77 11.46 -13.29 3.12
N CYS A 78 10.45 -13.67 3.88
CA CYS A 78 9.94 -12.87 5.00
C CYS A 78 10.14 -13.58 6.35
N ALA A 79 10.01 -14.90 6.38
CA ALA A 79 9.98 -15.68 7.61
C ALA A 79 11.27 -15.60 8.45
N SER A 80 12.43 -15.36 7.82
CA SER A 80 13.70 -15.21 8.52
C SER A 80 13.73 -14.03 9.50
N CYS A 81 12.94 -12.99 9.25
CA CYS A 81 12.84 -11.82 10.12
C CYS A 81 11.49 -11.74 10.86
N HIS A 82 10.41 -12.18 10.23
CA HIS A 82 9.05 -12.02 10.74
C HIS A 82 8.48 -13.27 11.45
N GLY A 83 9.26 -14.36 11.48
CA GLY A 83 8.83 -15.67 11.94
C GLY A 83 7.97 -16.40 10.90
N VAL A 84 7.88 -17.73 11.03
CA VAL A 84 7.18 -18.60 10.06
C VAL A 84 5.70 -18.27 9.89
N SER A 85 5.07 -17.69 10.91
CA SER A 85 3.68 -17.25 10.92
C SER A 85 3.49 -15.74 10.77
N GLY A 86 4.58 -14.98 10.58
CA GLY A 86 4.52 -13.51 10.55
C GLY A 86 4.15 -12.87 11.88
N SER A 87 4.44 -13.54 12.99
CA SER A 87 4.09 -13.10 14.35
C SER A 87 4.99 -11.98 14.89
N THR A 88 6.00 -11.55 14.15
CA THR A 88 7.00 -10.59 14.65
C THR A 88 7.18 -9.42 13.68
N ILE A 89 7.21 -8.21 14.22
CA ILE A 89 7.73 -7.02 13.55
C ILE A 89 8.98 -6.55 14.32
N PRO A 90 10.18 -6.57 13.71
CA PRO A 90 11.38 -6.06 14.38
C PRO A 90 11.19 -4.60 14.81
N GLY A 91 11.36 -4.34 16.11
CA GLY A 91 11.18 -3.01 16.71
C GLY A 91 9.73 -2.64 17.06
N ASN A 92 8.75 -3.53 16.85
CA ASN A 92 7.38 -3.37 17.33
C ASN A 92 6.81 -4.69 17.86
N ALA A 93 6.67 -4.81 19.18
CA ALA A 93 6.19 -6.02 19.84
C ALA A 93 4.66 -6.17 19.82
N GLU A 94 3.92 -5.10 19.51
CA GLU A 94 2.46 -5.09 19.52
C GLU A 94 1.86 -5.47 18.16
N GLU A 95 2.67 -5.44 17.10
CA GLU A 95 2.24 -5.71 15.74
C GLU A 95 2.78 -7.02 15.17
N THR A 96 1.97 -7.60 14.30
CA THR A 96 2.31 -8.77 13.49
C THR A 96 2.15 -8.40 12.01
N VAL A 97 2.76 -9.15 11.11
CA VAL A 97 2.53 -8.96 9.66
C VAL A 97 1.04 -9.09 9.34
N GLY A 98 0.35 -10.03 10.00
CA GLY A 98 -1.08 -10.23 9.84
C GLY A 98 -1.94 -9.07 10.34
N SER A 99 -1.59 -8.44 11.46
CA SER A 99 -2.33 -7.27 11.96
C SER A 99 -2.17 -6.07 11.03
N ILE A 100 -0.95 -5.82 10.54
CA ILE A 100 -0.68 -4.75 9.55
C ILE A 100 -1.44 -5.03 8.25
N ALA A 101 -1.44 -6.27 7.75
CA ALA A 101 -2.17 -6.63 6.55
C ALA A 101 -3.68 -6.34 6.66
N ARG A 102 -4.27 -6.52 7.86
CA ARG A 102 -5.70 -6.31 8.10
C ARG A 102 -6.09 -4.87 8.38
N ASN A 103 -5.20 -4.12 9.05
CA ASN A 103 -5.49 -2.77 9.49
C ASN A 103 -5.00 -1.72 8.49
N GLU A 104 -3.96 -2.01 7.71
CA GLU A 104 -3.33 -1.06 6.79
C GLU A 104 -2.82 -1.75 5.50
N PRO A 105 -3.70 -2.42 4.72
CA PRO A 105 -3.28 -3.23 3.57
C PRO A 105 -2.55 -2.43 2.48
N TYR A 106 -2.90 -1.16 2.29
CA TYR A 106 -2.21 -0.30 1.32
C TYR A 106 -0.82 0.12 1.79
N TRP A 107 -0.65 0.37 3.08
CA TRP A 107 0.66 0.61 3.67
C TRP A 107 1.55 -0.63 3.54
N LEU A 108 1.02 -1.82 3.85
CA LEU A 108 1.75 -3.07 3.65
C LEU A 108 2.27 -3.20 2.21
N PHE A 109 1.42 -2.93 1.21
CA PHE A 109 1.82 -2.94 -0.19
C PHE A 109 3.01 -2.01 -0.46
N PHE A 110 2.96 -0.78 0.04
CA PHE A 110 4.06 0.19 -0.12
C PHE A 110 5.35 -0.31 0.54
N GLN A 111 5.27 -0.81 1.76
CA GLN A 111 6.43 -1.30 2.50
C GLN A 111 7.07 -2.51 1.81
N LEU A 112 6.26 -3.39 1.23
CA LEU A 112 6.77 -4.50 0.44
C LEU A 112 7.45 -3.99 -0.83
N LYS A 113 6.79 -3.08 -1.57
CA LYS A 113 7.30 -2.59 -2.86
C LYS A 113 8.58 -1.76 -2.73
N PHE A 114 8.66 -0.87 -1.75
CA PHE A 114 9.79 0.07 -1.60
C PHE A 114 10.73 -0.28 -0.46
N GLY A 115 10.45 -1.34 0.30
CA GLY A 115 11.17 -1.65 1.52
C GLY A 115 10.88 -0.60 2.61
N ARG A 116 11.54 -0.75 3.76
CA ARG A 116 11.45 0.23 4.85
C ARG A 116 12.81 0.86 5.09
N GLN A 117 12.94 2.13 4.69
CA GLN A 117 14.17 2.91 4.87
C GLN A 117 14.63 2.89 6.33
N GLY A 118 15.95 2.81 6.53
CA GLY A 118 16.55 2.71 7.86
C GLY A 118 16.41 1.34 8.53
N THR A 119 15.90 0.31 7.84
CA THR A 119 15.81 -1.06 8.34
C THR A 119 16.40 -2.06 7.35
N ALA A 120 16.54 -3.32 7.78
CA ALA A 120 16.95 -4.42 6.90
C ALA A 120 15.84 -4.89 5.93
N MET A 121 14.61 -4.36 6.02
CA MET A 121 13.51 -4.75 5.15
C MET A 121 13.73 -4.20 3.73
N GLN A 122 14.16 -5.10 2.84
CA GLN A 122 14.45 -4.81 1.44
C GLN A 122 13.17 -4.71 0.59
N THR A 123 13.32 -4.15 -0.61
CA THR A 123 12.24 -4.13 -1.61
C THR A 123 11.96 -5.54 -2.11
N ILE A 124 10.69 -5.85 -2.40
CA ILE A 124 10.33 -7.08 -3.11
C ILE A 124 10.30 -6.82 -4.62
N SER A 125 10.70 -7.82 -5.40
CA SER A 125 10.70 -7.71 -6.86
C SER A 125 9.28 -7.42 -7.38
N THR A 126 9.15 -6.38 -8.21
CA THR A 126 7.90 -5.93 -8.83
C THR A 126 7.23 -7.03 -9.63
N TYR A 127 7.98 -8.02 -10.14
CA TYR A 127 7.43 -9.19 -10.84
C TYR A 127 6.53 -10.06 -9.96
N VAL A 128 6.83 -10.17 -8.66
CA VAL A 128 6.02 -10.95 -7.72
C VAL A 128 4.73 -10.20 -7.41
N ILE A 129 4.76 -8.88 -7.22
CA ILE A 129 3.57 -8.04 -7.04
C ILE A 129 2.67 -8.06 -8.28
N LEU A 130 3.26 -7.99 -9.48
CA LEU A 130 2.53 -8.03 -10.74
C LEU A 130 1.91 -9.39 -11.01
N LEU A 131 2.42 -10.50 -10.48
CA LEU A 131 1.75 -11.81 -10.58
C LEU A 131 0.41 -11.86 -9.81
N TRP A 132 0.22 -11.03 -8.77
CA TRP A 132 -1.06 -10.87 -8.07
C TRP A 132 -2.07 -10.01 -8.86
N LEU A 133 -1.60 -9.11 -9.73
CA LEU A 133 -2.45 -8.16 -10.48
C LEU A 133 -2.67 -8.56 -11.95
N LYS A 134 -1.67 -9.16 -12.60
CA LYS A 134 -1.67 -9.46 -14.04
C LYS A 134 -2.32 -10.78 -14.41
N ALA A 135 -2.74 -11.61 -13.44
CA ALA A 135 -3.47 -12.84 -13.73
C ALA A 135 -4.76 -12.59 -14.53
N LYS A 136 -5.36 -11.40 -14.48
CA LYS A 136 -6.54 -11.03 -15.31
C LYS A 136 -6.20 -10.36 -16.66
N ILE A 137 -5.01 -9.80 -16.83
CA ILE A 137 -4.66 -9.09 -18.09
C ILE A 137 -4.28 -10.08 -19.21
N TYR A 138 -3.82 -11.29 -18.88
CA TYR A 138 -3.43 -12.30 -19.87
C TYR A 138 -4.43 -13.46 -20.10
N ILE A 139 -5.53 -13.54 -19.32
CA ILE A 139 -6.58 -14.56 -19.51
C ILE A 139 -7.72 -14.07 -20.45
N LYS A 140 -7.63 -12.82 -20.93
CA LYS A 140 -8.45 -12.32 -22.05
C LYS A 140 -7.58 -12.01 -23.26
N LEU A 141 -6.96 -13.05 -23.83
CA LEU A 141 -6.68 -13.20 -25.25
C LEU A 141 -6.95 -14.65 -25.64
#